data_AF-N4WY33-F1
#
_entry.id   AF-N4WY33-F1
#
_cell.length_a   1.000
_cell.length_b   1.000
_cell.length_c   1.000
_cell.angle_alpha   90.00
_cell.angle_beta   90.00
_cell.angle_gamma   90.00
#
_symmetry.space_group_name_H-M   'P 1'
#
loop_
_entity.id
_entity.type
_entity.pdbx_description
1 polymer ?
#
loop_
_entity_poly.entity_id
_entity_poly.type
_entity_poly.pdbx_seq_one_letter_code
_entity_poly.pdbx_strand_id
1 'polypeptide(L)' 'MRLLYFDALERPVLTNFRGKTIPPYAILSHRWSDSEILIEDILSGAYKEKEEGCRKL' A
#
# COMPACT_ATOMS: atom_id res chain seq x y z
N MET A 1 -10.37 4.62 7.79
CA MET A 1 -9.60 4.68 6.54
C MET A 1 -8.20 4.17 6.81
N ARG A 2 -7.62 3.36 5.91
CA ARG A 2 -6.25 2.88 6.01
C ARG A 2 -5.47 3.39 4.80
N LEU A 3 -4.26 3.89 5.02
CA LEU A 3 -3.36 4.32 3.96
C LEU A 3 -2.21 3.33 3.87
N LEU A 4 -1.92 2.89 2.66
CA LEU A 4 -0.71 2.15 2.33
C LEU A 4 0.30 3.12 1.71
N TYR A 5 1.53 3.13 2.21
CA TYR A 5 2.63 3.92 1.66
C TYR A 5 3.96 3.19 1.87
N PHE A 6 5.01 3.61 1.17
CA PHE A 6 6.37 3.12 1.42
C PHE A 6 7.11 4.02 2.40
N ASP A 7 7.73 3.44 3.43
CA ASP A 7 8.59 4.20 4.34
C ASP A 7 9.94 4.57 3.67
N ALA A 8 10.80 5.29 4.40
CA ALA A 8 12.12 5.68 3.91
C ALA A 8 13.05 4.50 3.61
N LEU A 9 12.70 3.29 4.03
CA LEU A 9 13.41 2.04 3.74
C LEU A 9 12.70 1.21 2.66
N GLU A 10 11.77 1.83 1.93
CA GLU A 10 10.96 1.23 0.87
C GLU A 10 10.14 0.01 1.32
N ARG A 11 9.69 0.00 2.57
CA ARG A 11 8.82 -1.04 3.10
C ARG A 11 7.37 -0.58 3.06
N PRO A 12 6.42 -1.44 2.65
CA PRO A 12 5.00 -1.11 2.71
C PRO A 12 4.56 -0.97 4.17
N VAL A 13 4.03 0.19 4.51
CA VAL A 13 3.47 0.52 5.83
C VAL A 13 1.99 0.83 5.69
N LEU A 14 1.18 0.14 6.50
CA LEU A 14 -0.25 0.36 6.58
C LEU A 14 -0.58 1.18 7.82
N THR A 15 -1.08 2.40 7.63
CA THR A 15 -1.49 3.27 8.75
C THR A 15 -2.99 3.42 8.83
N ASN A 16 -3.56 3.22 10.02
CA ASN A 16 -4.97 3.43 10.29
C ASN A 16 -5.24 4.87 10.74
N PHE A 17 -6.12 5.55 10.01
CA PHE A 17 -6.55 6.93 10.26
C PHE A 17 -7.93 7.04 10.91
N ARG A 18 -8.48 5.94 11.47
CA ARG A 18 -9.75 6.03 12.21
C ARG A 18 -9.60 7.01 13.38
N GLY A 19 -10.41 8.07 13.39
CA GLY A 19 -10.36 9.12 14.42
C GLY A 19 -9.15 10.07 14.33
N LYS A 20 -8.38 10.02 13.23
CA LYS A 20 -7.22 10.90 12.99
C LYS A 20 -7.46 11.77 11.76
N THR A 21 -6.77 12.89 11.69
CA THR A 21 -6.76 13.75 10.49
C THR A 21 -6.15 12.98 9.32
N ILE A 22 -6.92 12.83 8.25
CA ILE A 22 -6.48 12.16 7.02
C ILE A 22 -5.66 13.16 6.21
N PRO A 23 -4.47 12.81 5.71
CA PRO A 23 -3.70 13.69 4.85
C PRO A 23 -4.48 14.00 3.56
N PRO A 24 -4.38 15.22 3.01
CA PRO A 24 -5.19 15.67 1.88
C PRO A 24 -4.95 14.92 0.57
N TYR A 25 -3.91 14.07 0.49
CA TYR A 25 -3.56 13.28 -0.69
C TYR A 25 -3.64 11.76 -0.43
N ALA A 26 -4.72 11.26 0.18
CA ALA A 26 -4.94 9.82 0.24
C ALA A 26 -5.31 9.27 -1.16
N ILE A 27 -4.36 8.62 -1.85
CA ILE A 27 -4.63 7.92 -3.12
C ILE A 27 -5.49 6.69 -2.80
N LEU A 28 -6.72 6.69 -3.34
CA LEU A 28 -7.61 5.54 -3.36
C LEU A 28 -7.04 4.51 -4.34
N SER A 29 -7.04 3.24 -3.94
CA SER A 29 -6.57 2.06 -4.69
C SER A 29 -6.58 2.25 -6.21
N HIS A 30 -5.39 2.28 -6.81
CA HIS A 30 -5.18 2.26 -8.25
C HIS A 30 -4.40 0.99 -8.57
N ARG A 31 -4.90 0.16 -9.49
CA ARG A 31 -4.14 -0.96 -10.05
C ARG A 31 -2.94 -0.39 -10.80
N TRP A 32 -1.74 -0.49 -10.25
CA TRP A 32 -0.54 0.12 -10.84
C TRP A 32 -0.07 -0.62 -12.11
N SER A 33 -0.50 -1.86 -12.31
CA SER A 33 -0.24 -2.69 -13.48
C SER A 33 -1.34 -3.77 -13.61
N ASP A 34 -1.14 -4.78 -14.46
CA ASP A 34 -2.02 -5.96 -14.56
C ASP A 34 -2.06 -6.77 -13.26
N SER A 35 -0.99 -6.67 -12.45
CA SER A 35 -0.88 -7.28 -11.13
C SER A 35 -1.54 -6.45 -10.03
N GLU A 36 -2.35 -7.10 -9.20
CA GLU A 36 -2.95 -6.55 -7.99
C GLU A 36 -2.29 -7.16 -6.73
N ILE A 37 -2.07 -6.31 -5.72
CA ILE A 37 -1.62 -6.72 -4.39
C ILE A 37 -2.79 -6.59 -3.44
N LEU A 38 -3.14 -7.68 -2.76
CA LEU A 38 -4.16 -7.65 -1.72
C LEU A 38 -3.55 -7.19 -0.39
N ILE A 39 -4.39 -6.65 0.48
CA ILE A 39 -3.96 -6.31 1.85
C ILE A 39 -3.41 -7.52 2.61
N GLU A 40 -3.90 -8.72 2.30
CA GLU A 40 -3.45 -9.99 2.86
C GLU A 40 -2.03 -10.35 2.43
N ASP A 41 -1.66 -10.06 1.18
CA ASP A 41 -0.28 -10.23 0.68
C ASP A 41 0.69 -9.32 1.45
N ILE A 42 0.25 -8.13 1.86
CA ILE A 42 1.05 -7.19 2.66
C ILE A 42 1.19 -7.69 4.09
N LEU A 43 0.09 -8.12 4.70
CA LEU A 43 0.08 -8.62 6.08
C LEU A 43 0.88 -9.92 6.25
N SER A 44 0.87 -10.78 5.23
CA SER A 44 1.64 -12.03 5.21
C SER A 44 3.11 -11.85 4.78
N GLY A 45 3.48 -10.69 4.22
CA GLY A 45 4.80 -10.47 3.65
C GLY A 45 4.99 -11.04 2.24
N ALA A 46 3.96 -11.66 1.65
CA ALA A 46 3.96 -12.21 0.29
C ALA A 46 4.01 -11.13 -0.81
N TYR A 47 3.84 -9.85 -0.47
CA TYR A 47 3.99 -8.73 -1.40
C TYR A 47 5.33 -8.70 -2.15
N LYS A 48 6.39 -9.30 -1.58
CA LYS A 48 7.71 -9.40 -2.21
C LYS A 48 7.71 -10.28 -3.47
N GLU A 49 6.78 -11.22 -3.58
CA GLU A 49 6.65 -12.10 -4.75
C GLU A 49 5.90 -11.43 -5.92
N LYS A 50 5.27 -10.28 -5.66
CA LYS A 50 4.41 -9.54 -6.60
C LYS A 50 4.87 -8.08 -6.72
N GLU A 51 6.17 -7.84 -6.77
CA GLU A 51 6.78 -6.50 -6.71
C GLU A 51 6.21 -5.52 -7.76
N GLU A 52 5.88 -6.02 -8.96
CA GLU A 52 5.27 -5.27 -10.08
C GLU A 52 3.89 -4.67 -9.73
N GLY A 53 3.13 -5.28 -8.82
CA GLY A 53 1.83 -4.77 -8.38
C GLY A 53 1.92 -3.76 -7.24
N CYS A 54 3.10 -3.67 -6.61
CA CYS A 54 3.35 -2.86 -5.43
C CYS A 54 3.93 -1.48 -5.77
N ARG A 55 4.58 -1.30 -6.92
CA ARG A 55 5.29 -0.08 -7.30
C ARG A 55 4.70 0.52 -8.57
N LYS A 56 4.61 1.85 -8.59
CA LYS A 56 4.35 2.61 -9.81
C LYS A 56 5.68 2.75 -10.55
N LEU A 57 5.74 2.32 -11.81
CA LEU A 57 6.84 2.61 -12.74
C LEU A 57 6.94 4.11 -13.01
#